data_AF-A0A9K3L489-F1
#
_entry.id   AF-A0A9K3L489-F1
#
_cell.length_a   1.000
_cell.length_b   1.000
_cell.length_c   1.000
_cell.angle_alpha   90.00
_cell.angle_beta   90.00
_cell.angle_gamma   90.00
#
_symmetry.space_group_name_H-M   'P 1'
#
loop_
_entity.id
_entity.type
_entity.pdbx_description
1 polymer ?
#
loop_
_entity_poly.entity_id
_entity_poly.type
_entity_poly.pdbx_seq_one_letter_code
_entity_poly.pdbx_strand_id
1 'polypeptide(L)'
;MGWKLFNNKNSNSSKRKTAPIEANISIAKLRENLAIQEKREEHLQLKIAKMAELAKLQLKKGDKRAALSTMKKRKLYEGELAKIDNVKLTLETQAIQLEGAAQNIHTFEAMKTGTGTMALIRKSMGVERVDDIMDDIREEMDLHREVDKAFAAPIDIMIDDDDLLAELDAFSENATIATSSPGSTVWSFGEAKNNSRPSAATSANKPQRSKIALFG
;
A
#
# COMPACT_ATOMS: atom_id res chain seq x y z
N MET A 1 16.03 58.67 -12.03
CA MET A 1 14.92 57.71 -11.78
C MET A 1 15.47 56.31 -12.01
N GLY A 2 15.76 55.58 -10.93
CA GLY A 2 16.30 54.22 -10.98
C GLY A 2 15.20 53.20 -10.67
N TRP A 3 14.81 52.41 -11.65
CA TRP A 3 13.90 51.28 -11.45
C TRP A 3 14.76 50.02 -11.32
N LYS A 4 15.07 49.66 -10.07
CA LYS A 4 15.80 48.43 -9.77
C LYS A 4 14.90 47.22 -10.07
N LEU A 5 15.40 46.39 -10.96
CA LEU A 5 15.10 44.99 -11.16
C LEU A 5 14.82 44.27 -9.83
N PHE A 6 13.61 43.74 -9.67
CA PHE A 6 13.31 42.74 -8.65
C PHE A 6 12.83 41.46 -9.33
N ASN A 7 13.80 40.62 -9.69
CA ASN A 7 13.59 39.25 -10.12
C ASN A 7 13.43 38.36 -8.87
N ASN A 8 12.20 38.23 -8.37
CA ASN A 8 11.88 37.29 -7.29
C ASN A 8 11.77 35.86 -7.84
N LYS A 9 12.90 35.24 -8.17
CA LYS A 9 12.99 33.78 -8.32
C LYS A 9 13.14 33.18 -6.92
N ASN A 10 12.04 33.11 -6.18
CA ASN A 10 11.99 32.34 -4.94
C ASN A 10 12.11 30.84 -5.26
N SER A 11 13.16 30.23 -4.75
CA SER A 11 13.63 28.88 -4.97
C SER A 11 12.75 27.83 -4.30
N ASN A 12 11.60 27.50 -4.89
CA ASN A 12 10.73 26.43 -4.40
C ASN A 12 11.11 25.02 -4.94
N SER A 13 12.38 24.81 -5.32
CA SER A 13 12.87 23.52 -5.84
C SER A 13 13.33 22.56 -4.73
N SER A 14 13.62 23.06 -3.52
CA SER A 14 14.07 22.22 -2.40
C SER A 14 12.92 21.54 -1.64
N LYS A 15 11.71 22.12 -1.60
CA LYS A 15 10.54 21.54 -0.91
C LYS A 15 9.94 20.32 -1.60
N ARG A 16 10.22 20.12 -2.90
CA ARG A 16 9.66 18.99 -3.66
C ARG A 16 10.29 17.64 -3.31
N LYS A 17 11.52 17.62 -2.79
CA LYS A 17 12.21 16.36 -2.42
C LYS A 17 11.88 15.90 -1.00
N THR A 18 11.32 16.77 -0.14
CA THR A 18 11.02 16.43 1.26
C THR A 18 9.59 15.93 1.46
N ALA A 19 8.66 16.23 0.55
CA ALA A 19 7.26 15.81 0.63
C ALA A 19 7.04 14.29 0.84
N PRO A 20 7.70 13.36 0.11
CA PRO A 20 7.51 11.92 0.35
C PRO A 20 8.15 11.46 1.67
N ILE A 21 9.26 12.07 2.08
CA ILE A 21 9.93 11.76 3.37
C ILE A 21 9.08 12.26 4.53
N GLU A 22 8.50 13.45 4.41
CA GLU A 22 7.56 14.03 5.38
C GLU A 22 6.26 13.21 5.46
N ALA A 23 5.76 12.71 4.33
CA ALA A 23 4.60 11.81 4.29
C ALA A 23 4.87 10.53 5.09
N ASN A 24 5.99 9.85 4.87
CA ASN A 24 6.34 8.63 5.61
C ASN A 24 6.48 8.87 7.12
N ILE A 25 7.09 9.98 7.53
CA ILE A 25 7.18 10.37 8.95
C ILE A 25 5.79 10.63 9.53
N SER A 26 4.90 11.28 8.77
CA SER A 26 3.53 11.54 9.22
C SER A 26 2.71 10.25 9.34
N ILE A 27 2.83 9.31 8.40
CA ILE A 27 2.20 7.99 8.44
C ILE A 27 2.67 7.21 9.68
N ALA A 28 3.98 7.22 9.97
CA ALA A 28 4.53 6.57 11.16
C ALA A 28 3.93 7.16 12.46
N LYS A 29 3.79 8.49 12.55
CA LYS A 29 3.14 9.16 13.68
C LYS A 29 1.65 8.82 13.80
N LEU A 30 0.93 8.70 12.69
CA LEU A 30 -0.48 8.29 12.72
C LEU A 30 -0.62 6.87 13.28
N ARG A 31 0.24 5.94 12.83
CA ARG A 31 0.28 4.56 13.34
C ARG A 31 0.68 4.47 14.81
N GLU A 32 1.64 5.28 15.25
CA GLU A 32 1.99 5.36 16.67
C GLU A 32 0.80 5.83 17.51
N ASN A 33 0.09 6.87 17.06
CA ASN A 33 -1.11 7.35 17.74
C ASN A 33 -2.24 6.30 17.74
N LEU A 34 -2.41 5.55 16.65
CA LEU A 34 -3.35 4.42 16.59
C LEU A 34 -3.05 3.41 17.71
N ALA A 35 -1.80 2.97 17.82
CA ALA A 35 -1.39 2.02 18.86
C ALA A 35 -1.58 2.56 20.29
N ILE A 36 -1.47 3.88 20.49
CA ILE A 36 -1.80 4.52 21.77
C ILE A 36 -3.31 4.44 22.04
N GLN A 37 -4.14 4.68 21.03
CA GLN A 37 -5.60 4.60 21.17
C GLN A 37 -6.06 3.16 21.43
N GLU A 38 -5.47 2.15 20.79
CA GLU A 38 -5.73 0.73 21.06
C GLU A 38 -5.42 0.35 22.51
N LYS A 39 -4.26 0.74 23.03
CA LYS A 39 -3.93 0.52 24.45
C LYS A 39 -4.91 1.22 25.39
N ARG A 40 -5.39 2.40 25.01
CA ARG A 40 -6.39 3.14 25.80
C ARG A 40 -7.75 2.45 25.77
N GLU A 41 -8.14 1.90 24.62
CA GLU A 41 -9.34 1.10 24.41
C GLU A 41 -9.32 -0.12 25.34
N GLU A 42 -8.27 -0.95 25.29
CA GLU A 42 -8.09 -2.13 26.16
C GLU A 42 -8.25 -1.77 27.65
N HIS A 43 -7.60 -0.68 28.07
CA HIS A 43 -7.69 -0.22 29.45
C HIS A 43 -9.11 0.23 29.86
N LEU A 44 -9.86 0.85 28.94
CA LEU A 44 -11.25 1.22 29.17
C LEU A 44 -12.18 -0.01 29.20
N GLN A 45 -11.98 -0.98 28.30
CA GLN A 45 -12.73 -2.24 28.30
C GLN A 45 -12.55 -2.98 29.64
N LEU A 46 -11.32 -3.07 30.15
CA LEU A 46 -11.03 -3.65 31.46
C LEU A 46 -11.74 -2.91 32.60
N LYS A 47 -11.80 -1.57 32.55
CA LYS A 47 -12.53 -0.75 33.54
C LYS A 47 -14.05 -0.98 33.47
N ILE A 48 -14.60 -1.08 32.26
CA ILE A 48 -16.02 -1.35 32.03
C ILE A 48 -16.39 -2.72 32.62
N ALA A 49 -15.60 -3.76 32.33
CA ALA A 49 -15.78 -5.10 32.87
C ALA A 49 -15.73 -5.11 34.41
N LYS A 50 -14.71 -4.47 35.01
CA LYS A 50 -14.59 -4.35 36.46
C LYS A 50 -15.80 -3.66 37.09
N MET A 51 -16.31 -2.59 36.49
CA MET A 51 -17.47 -1.88 37.04
C MET A 51 -18.78 -2.63 36.83
N ALA A 52 -18.91 -3.45 35.79
CA ALA A 52 -20.04 -4.36 35.65
C ALA A 52 -20.07 -5.38 36.80
N GLU A 53 -18.93 -5.98 37.14
CA GLU A 53 -18.82 -6.92 38.27
C GLU A 53 -19.07 -6.21 39.62
N LEU A 54 -18.51 -5.02 39.83
CA LEU A 54 -18.77 -4.24 41.05
C LEU A 54 -20.25 -3.86 41.21
N ALA A 55 -20.92 -3.48 40.12
CA ALA A 55 -22.36 -3.18 40.15
C ALA A 55 -23.19 -4.42 40.50
N LYS A 56 -22.86 -5.60 39.95
CA LYS A 56 -23.49 -6.87 40.32
C LYS A 56 -23.31 -7.18 41.80
N LEU A 57 -22.10 -6.99 42.34
CA LEU A 57 -21.81 -7.23 43.76
C LEU A 57 -22.57 -6.27 44.68
N GLN A 58 -22.65 -4.98 44.34
CA GLN A 58 -23.41 -3.99 45.10
C GLN A 58 -24.91 -4.28 45.09
N LEU A 59 -25.44 -4.75 43.96
CA LEU A 59 -26.85 -5.16 43.86
C LEU A 59 -27.14 -6.38 44.74
N LYS A 60 -26.24 -7.38 44.77
CA LYS A 60 -26.34 -8.55 45.65
C LYS A 60 -26.34 -8.19 47.14
N LYS A 61 -25.65 -7.10 47.52
CA LYS A 61 -25.62 -6.57 48.89
C LYS A 61 -26.85 -5.72 49.25
N GLY A 62 -27.77 -5.46 48.31
CA GLY A 62 -28.94 -4.62 48.51
C GLY A 62 -28.71 -3.12 48.31
N ASP A 63 -27.48 -2.69 48.04
CA ASP A 63 -27.09 -1.28 47.89
C ASP A 63 -27.42 -0.72 46.50
N LYS A 64 -28.71 -0.55 46.20
CA LYS A 64 -29.20 -0.06 44.91
C LYS A 64 -28.63 1.32 44.53
N ARG A 65 -28.46 2.24 45.48
CA ARG A 65 -27.90 3.58 45.21
C ARG A 65 -26.45 3.53 44.76
N ALA A 66 -25.64 2.67 45.40
CA ALA A 66 -24.25 2.46 45.03
C ALA A 66 -24.14 1.80 43.65
N ALA A 67 -24.93 0.76 43.40
CA ALA A 67 -24.99 0.08 42.10
C ALA A 67 -25.35 1.02 40.95
N LEU A 68 -26.35 1.89 41.15
CA LEU A 68 -26.72 2.92 40.16
C LEU A 68 -25.58 3.90 39.87
N SER A 69 -24.84 4.33 40.90
CA SER A 69 -23.69 5.22 40.71
C SER A 69 -22.57 4.56 39.91
N THR A 70 -22.30 3.27 40.15
CA THR A 70 -21.31 2.48 39.43
C THR A 70 -21.73 2.28 37.97
N MET A 71 -23.01 1.98 37.72
CA MET A 71 -23.55 1.85 36.37
C MET A 71 -23.49 3.16 35.57
N LYS A 72 -23.71 4.31 36.21
CA LYS A 72 -23.52 5.62 35.56
C LYS A 72 -22.08 5.82 35.13
N LYS A 73 -21.10 5.52 36.00
CA LYS A 73 -19.67 5.57 35.63
C LYS A 73 -19.36 4.61 34.49
N ARG A 74 -20.00 3.43 34.45
CA ARG A 74 -19.77 2.42 33.40
C ARG A 74 -20.21 2.96 32.05
N LYS A 75 -21.41 3.57 31.99
CA LYS A 75 -21.92 4.22 30.78
C LYS A 75 -21.02 5.36 30.29
N LEU A 76 -20.39 6.12 31.20
CA LEU A 76 -19.44 7.16 30.80
C LEU A 76 -18.20 6.56 30.10
N TYR A 77 -17.67 5.44 30.59
CA TYR A 77 -16.56 4.76 29.92
C TYR A 77 -16.98 4.10 28.60
N GLU A 78 -18.19 3.54 28.51
CA GLU A 78 -18.74 3.04 27.24
C GLU A 78 -18.85 4.15 26.19
N GLY A 79 -19.31 5.34 26.59
CA GLY A 79 -19.36 6.50 25.70
C GLY A 79 -17.98 7.00 25.27
N GLU A 80 -16.96 6.90 26.14
CA GLU A 80 -15.58 7.23 25.77
C GLU A 80 -14.96 6.19 24.84
N LEU A 81 -15.29 4.90 25.03
CA LEU A 81 -14.86 3.82 24.14
C LEU A 81 -15.38 4.06 22.71
N ALA A 82 -16.67 4.36 22.56
CA ALA A 82 -17.24 4.66 21.25
C ALA A 82 -16.57 5.85 20.54
N LYS A 83 -16.07 6.85 21.29
CA LYS A 83 -15.29 7.95 20.69
C LYS A 83 -13.92 7.47 20.21
N ILE A 84 -13.27 6.58 20.96
CA ILE A 84 -11.98 6.00 20.56
C ILE A 84 -12.15 5.22 19.25
N ASP A 85 -13.22 4.45 19.09
CA ASP A 85 -13.49 3.69 17.87
C ASP A 85 -13.58 4.62 16.65
N ASN A 86 -14.31 5.74 16.78
CA ASN A 86 -14.39 6.77 15.72
C ASN A 86 -13.03 7.41 15.41
N VAL A 87 -12.23 7.68 16.44
CA VAL A 87 -10.88 8.26 16.28
C VAL A 87 -9.95 7.28 15.58
N LYS A 88 -9.98 5.99 15.94
CA LYS A 88 -9.18 4.94 15.27
C LYS A 88 -9.50 4.85 13.79
N LEU A 89 -10.78 4.74 13.44
CA LEU A 89 -11.22 4.71 12.03
C LEU A 89 -10.73 5.94 11.25
N THR A 90 -10.82 7.12 11.87
CA THR A 90 -10.33 8.36 11.26
C THR A 90 -8.81 8.33 11.03
N LEU A 91 -8.03 7.86 12.01
CA LEU A 91 -6.57 7.75 11.91
C LEU A 91 -6.15 6.73 10.83
N GLU A 92 -6.83 5.59 10.75
CA GLU A 92 -6.59 4.57 9.72
C GLU A 92 -6.88 5.11 8.32
N THR A 93 -8.03 5.76 8.15
CA THR A 93 -8.42 6.39 6.89
C THR A 93 -7.37 7.43 6.44
N GLN A 94 -6.90 8.26 7.37
CA GLN A 94 -5.86 9.26 7.08
C GLN A 94 -4.52 8.62 6.72
N ALA A 95 -4.14 7.51 7.36
CA ALA A 95 -2.92 6.79 7.03
C ALA A 95 -2.99 6.22 5.60
N ILE A 96 -4.10 5.56 5.24
CA ILE A 96 -4.33 5.02 3.89
C ILE A 96 -4.30 6.14 2.84
N GLN A 97 -4.96 7.26 3.11
CA GLN A 97 -4.96 8.41 2.19
C GLN A 97 -3.55 8.97 1.96
N LEU A 98 -2.73 9.08 3.02
CA LEU A 98 -1.36 9.55 2.91
C LEU A 98 -0.46 8.56 2.17
N GLU A 99 -0.67 7.26 2.35
CA GLU A 99 0.04 6.21 1.61
C GLU A 99 -0.28 6.29 0.11
N GLY A 100 -1.56 6.41 -0.24
CA GLY A 100 -1.98 6.63 -1.63
C GLY A 100 -1.41 7.92 -2.21
N ALA A 101 -1.40 9.01 -1.45
CA ALA A 101 -0.80 10.27 -1.87
C ALA A 101 0.72 10.15 -2.09
N ALA A 102 1.43 9.45 -1.22
CA ALA A 102 2.87 9.18 -1.37
C ALA A 102 3.15 8.35 -2.64
N GLN A 103 2.34 7.33 -2.92
CA GLN A 103 2.47 6.54 -4.14
C GLN A 103 2.16 7.36 -5.40
N ASN A 104 1.15 8.23 -5.36
CA ASN A 104 0.85 9.15 -6.46
C ASN A 104 2.01 10.09 -6.77
N ILE A 105 2.76 10.55 -5.75
CA ILE A 105 3.99 11.34 -5.95
C ILE A 105 5.02 10.52 -6.73
N HIS A 106 5.25 9.26 -6.36
CA HIS A 106 6.19 8.39 -7.09
C HIS A 106 5.77 8.15 -8.54
N THR A 107 4.48 7.91 -8.79
CA THR A 107 3.93 7.82 -10.15
C THR A 107 4.18 9.10 -10.93
N PHE A 108 3.92 10.26 -10.32
CA PHE A 108 4.15 11.56 -10.96
C PHE A 108 5.64 11.82 -11.24
N GLU A 109 6.54 11.40 -10.35
CA GLU A 109 7.98 11.46 -10.58
C GLU A 109 8.41 10.61 -11.77
N ALA A 110 7.89 9.39 -11.91
CA ALA A 110 8.13 8.52 -13.05
C ALA A 110 7.58 9.10 -14.37
N MET A 111 6.38 9.70 -14.33
CA MET A 111 5.84 10.42 -15.48
C MET A 111 6.71 11.62 -15.88
N LYS A 112 7.26 12.35 -14.90
CA LYS A 112 8.15 13.48 -15.16
C LYS A 112 9.48 13.04 -15.79
N THR A 113 10.05 11.92 -15.36
CA THR A 113 11.27 11.40 -16.00
C THR A 113 10.98 10.92 -17.42
N GLY A 114 9.89 10.20 -17.65
CA GLY A 114 9.45 9.75 -18.98
C GLY A 114 9.17 10.91 -19.95
N THR A 115 8.48 11.95 -19.50
CA THR A 115 8.25 13.14 -20.33
C THR A 115 9.55 13.88 -20.65
N GLY A 116 10.50 13.93 -19.71
CA GLY A 116 11.83 14.49 -19.92
C GLY A 116 12.67 13.72 -20.96
N THR A 117 12.64 12.38 -20.92
CA THR A 117 13.32 11.55 -21.93
C THR A 117 12.65 11.66 -23.29
N MET A 118 11.31 11.72 -23.35
CA MET A 118 10.59 12.01 -24.58
C MET A 118 10.96 13.37 -25.17
N ALA A 119 11.09 14.41 -24.36
CA ALA A 119 11.55 15.72 -24.82
C ALA A 119 13.00 15.70 -25.35
N LEU A 120 13.88 14.88 -24.75
CA LEU A 120 15.24 14.70 -25.24
C LEU A 120 15.27 13.94 -26.58
N ILE A 121 14.46 12.89 -26.71
CA ILE A 121 14.27 12.14 -27.96
C ILE A 121 13.81 13.10 -29.07
N ARG A 122 12.78 13.93 -28.80
CA ARG A 122 12.34 14.99 -29.72
C ARG A 122 13.49 15.88 -30.16
N LYS A 123 14.30 16.37 -29.22
CA LYS A 123 15.43 17.24 -29.53
C LYS A 123 16.51 16.54 -30.38
N SER A 124 16.68 15.23 -30.23
CA SER A 124 17.66 14.45 -30.97
C SER A 124 17.21 14.02 -32.39
N MET A 125 15.90 13.96 -32.66
CA MET A 125 15.37 13.49 -33.96
C MET A 125 15.27 14.58 -35.05
N GLY A 126 15.56 15.85 -34.73
CA GLY A 126 15.47 16.98 -35.65
C GLY A 126 14.04 17.53 -35.78
N VAL A 127 13.88 18.84 -35.63
CA VAL A 127 12.58 19.53 -35.40
C VAL A 127 11.55 19.23 -36.49
N GLU A 128 11.93 19.16 -37.77
CA GLU A 128 11.00 18.84 -38.87
C GLU A 128 10.33 17.46 -38.82
N ARG A 129 10.99 16.39 -38.33
CA ARG A 129 10.35 15.05 -38.25
C ARG A 129 9.54 14.84 -36.99
N VAL A 130 9.70 15.72 -36.00
CA VAL A 130 9.09 15.55 -34.69
C VAL A 130 7.64 15.96 -34.68
N ASP A 131 7.25 16.97 -35.46
CA ASP A 131 5.84 17.37 -35.55
C ASP A 131 5.01 16.29 -36.25
N ASP A 132 5.49 15.72 -37.36
CA ASP A 132 4.84 14.59 -38.05
C ASP A 132 4.70 13.36 -37.12
N ILE A 133 5.79 12.96 -36.45
CA ILE A 133 5.75 11.82 -35.51
C ILE A 133 4.86 12.13 -34.29
N MET A 134 4.71 13.39 -33.88
CA MET A 134 3.85 13.76 -32.75
C MET A 134 2.38 13.78 -33.11
N ASP A 135 2.04 14.09 -34.35
CA ASP A 135 0.69 13.94 -34.86
C ASP A 135 0.35 12.45 -35.02
N ASP A 136 1.26 11.63 -35.55
CA ASP A 136 1.08 10.17 -35.59
C ASP A 136 0.92 9.56 -34.18
N ILE A 137 1.76 9.96 -33.21
CA ILE A 137 1.64 9.49 -31.82
C ILE A 137 0.36 9.97 -31.16
N ARG A 138 -0.10 11.21 -31.42
CA ARG A 138 -1.38 11.69 -30.88
C ARG A 138 -2.55 10.91 -31.45
N GLU A 139 -2.52 10.65 -32.75
CA GLU A 139 -3.55 9.88 -33.44
C GLU A 139 -3.58 8.43 -32.91
N GLU A 140 -2.42 7.82 -32.68
CA GLU A 140 -2.31 6.46 -32.12
C GLU A 140 -2.64 6.39 -30.62
N MET A 141 -2.29 7.43 -29.84
CA MET A 141 -2.70 7.54 -28.43
C MET A 141 -4.21 7.80 -28.29
N ASP A 142 -4.82 8.55 -29.20
CA ASP A 142 -6.26 8.78 -29.19
C ASP A 142 -7.02 7.53 -29.69
N LEU A 143 -6.48 6.78 -30.66
CA LEU A 143 -6.96 5.44 -31.01
C LEU A 143 -6.85 4.49 -29.81
N HIS A 144 -5.71 4.49 -29.09
CA HIS A 144 -5.53 3.66 -27.90
C HIS A 144 -6.48 4.07 -26.77
N ARG A 145 -6.77 5.37 -26.61
CA ARG A 145 -7.78 5.86 -25.66
C ARG A 145 -9.21 5.53 -26.08
N GLU A 146 -9.49 5.48 -27.38
CA GLU A 146 -10.79 5.05 -27.90
C GLU A 146 -10.98 3.54 -27.69
N VAL A 147 -9.92 2.76 -27.86
CA VAL A 147 -9.84 1.34 -27.48
C VAL A 147 -10.00 1.18 -25.97
N ASP A 148 -9.24 1.93 -25.16
CA ASP A 148 -9.34 1.90 -23.70
C ASP A 148 -10.71 2.38 -23.22
N LYS A 149 -11.38 3.32 -23.90
CA LYS A 149 -12.77 3.70 -23.62
C LYS A 149 -13.78 2.63 -24.04
N ALA A 150 -13.51 1.89 -25.11
CA ALA A 150 -14.33 0.76 -25.52
C ALA A 150 -14.18 -0.44 -24.55
N PHE A 151 -12.99 -0.59 -23.95
CA PHE A 151 -12.71 -1.58 -22.88
C PHE A 151 -13.12 -1.11 -21.48
N ALA A 152 -13.01 0.20 -21.19
CA ALA A 152 -13.39 0.85 -19.94
C ALA A 152 -14.77 1.49 -20.02
N ALA A 153 -15.62 1.05 -20.97
CA ALA A 153 -17.06 1.17 -20.80
C ALA A 153 -17.33 0.68 -19.36
N PRO A 154 -17.81 1.55 -18.46
CA PRO A 154 -17.78 1.25 -17.05
C PRO A 154 -18.61 -0.01 -16.86
N ILE A 155 -17.95 -1.11 -16.49
CA ILE A 155 -18.62 -2.09 -15.66
C ILE A 155 -18.87 -1.27 -14.40
N ASP A 156 -20.11 -0.84 -14.24
CA ASP A 156 -20.59 -0.17 -13.05
C ASP A 156 -20.55 -1.22 -11.93
N ILE A 157 -19.36 -1.43 -11.38
CA ILE A 157 -19.19 -2.22 -10.16
C ILE A 157 -19.54 -1.26 -9.03
N MET A 158 -20.84 -1.04 -8.87
CA MET A 158 -21.40 -0.66 -7.58
C MET A 158 -21.01 -1.78 -6.62
N ILE A 159 -19.92 -1.59 -5.89
CA ILE A 159 -19.54 -2.51 -4.81
C ILE A 159 -20.61 -2.31 -3.73
N ASP A 160 -21.57 -3.24 -3.69
CA ASP A 160 -22.62 -3.27 -2.70
C ASP A 160 -22.03 -3.73 -1.36
N ASP A 161 -22.37 -3.04 -0.27
CA ASP A 161 -21.90 -3.40 1.07
C ASP A 161 -22.34 -4.83 1.43
N ASP A 162 -23.44 -5.32 0.85
CA ASP A 162 -23.91 -6.70 0.99
C ASP A 162 -22.99 -7.74 0.32
N ASP A 163 -22.35 -7.39 -0.80
CA ASP A 163 -21.43 -8.27 -1.53
C ASP A 163 -20.08 -8.38 -0.78
N LEU A 164 -19.62 -7.26 -0.18
CA LEU A 164 -18.46 -7.25 0.72
C LEU A 164 -18.71 -8.02 2.02
N LEU A 165 -19.92 -7.95 2.58
CA LEU A 165 -20.31 -8.74 3.75
C LEU A 165 -20.31 -10.24 3.44
N ALA A 166 -20.81 -10.63 2.27
CA ALA A 166 -20.78 -12.01 1.81
C ALA A 166 -19.33 -12.50 1.59
N GLU A 167 -18.46 -11.68 1.03
CA GLU A 167 -17.05 -12.01 0.83
C GLU A 167 -16.30 -12.13 2.17
N LEU A 168 -16.61 -11.27 3.14
CA LEU A 168 -16.07 -11.31 4.50
C LEU A 168 -16.54 -12.57 5.27
N ASP A 169 -17.81 -12.94 5.15
CA ASP A 169 -18.36 -14.15 5.76
C ASP A 169 -17.72 -15.41 5.15
N ALA A 170 -17.53 -15.45 3.83
CA ALA A 170 -16.82 -16.53 3.14
C ALA A 170 -15.34 -16.62 3.58
N PHE A 171 -14.67 -15.50 3.82
CA PHE A 171 -13.31 -15.47 4.36
C PHE A 171 -13.26 -16.03 5.80
N SER A 172 -14.30 -15.76 6.60
CA SER A 172 -14.43 -16.28 7.97
C SER A 172 -14.68 -17.80 8.02
N GLU A 173 -15.52 -18.34 7.12
CA GLU A 173 -15.75 -19.77 6.98
C GLU A 173 -14.47 -20.51 6.54
N ASN A 174 -13.73 -19.98 5.57
CA ASN A 174 -12.46 -20.57 5.15
C ASN A 174 -11.37 -20.55 6.24
N ALA A 175 -11.40 -19.56 7.15
CA ALA A 175 -10.51 -19.54 8.31
C ALA A 175 -10.84 -20.64 9.33
N THR A 176 -12.09 -21.11 9.42
CA THR A 176 -12.47 -22.23 10.30
C THR A 176 -12.05 -23.60 9.78
N ILE A 177 -11.90 -23.74 8.45
CA ILE A 177 -11.50 -25.01 7.80
C ILE A 177 -10.00 -25.31 8.01
N ALA A 178 -9.18 -24.29 8.35
CA ALA A 178 -7.74 -24.47 8.55
C ALA A 178 -7.32 -25.00 9.94
N THR A 179 -8.24 -25.24 10.88
CA THR A 179 -7.89 -25.64 12.27
C THR A 179 -8.23 -27.08 12.67
N SER A 180 -8.70 -27.93 11.75
CA SER A 180 -8.86 -29.37 12.03
C SER A 180 -8.15 -30.23 10.99
N SER A 181 -6.88 -30.57 11.26
CA SER A 181 -6.26 -31.79 10.72
C SER A 181 -6.75 -32.97 11.57
N PRO A 182 -7.25 -34.07 10.97
CA PRO A 182 -6.31 -35.10 10.51
C PRO A 182 -6.72 -35.85 9.23
N GLY A 183 -5.72 -36.18 8.41
CA GLY A 183 -5.73 -37.41 7.62
C GLY A 183 -5.79 -37.29 6.10
N SER A 184 -4.62 -37.47 5.48
CA SER A 184 -4.43 -38.20 4.21
C SER A 184 -5.36 -37.85 3.03
N THR A 185 -4.89 -36.98 2.14
CA THR A 185 -4.87 -37.28 0.70
C THR A 185 -3.65 -36.58 0.09
N VAL A 186 -2.70 -37.41 -0.35
CA VAL A 186 -1.56 -36.99 -1.15
C VAL A 186 -2.11 -36.52 -2.49
N TRP A 187 -2.06 -35.21 -2.75
CA TRP A 187 -2.17 -34.70 -4.11
C TRP A 187 -0.89 -35.10 -4.86
N SER A 188 -0.99 -36.14 -5.67
CA SER A 188 0.05 -36.53 -6.62
C SER A 188 0.15 -35.45 -7.70
N PHE A 189 1.11 -34.54 -7.54
CA PHE A 189 1.51 -33.63 -8.60
C PHE A 189 2.36 -34.40 -9.61
N GLY A 190 1.99 -34.30 -10.88
CA GLY A 190 2.60 -35.01 -12.00
C GLY A 190 4.12 -34.93 -11.99
N GLU A 191 4.73 -36.09 -12.18
CA GLU A 191 6.15 -36.36 -12.20
C GLU A 191 6.85 -35.58 -13.33
N ALA A 192 7.45 -34.44 -12.98
CA ALA A 192 8.38 -33.73 -13.84
C ALA A 192 9.64 -34.60 -14.00
N LYS A 193 9.76 -35.30 -15.14
CA LYS A 193 10.97 -36.04 -15.52
C LYS A 193 12.16 -35.08 -15.53
N ASN A 194 12.99 -35.21 -14.50
CA ASN A 194 14.32 -34.62 -14.48
C ASN A 194 15.13 -35.29 -15.61
N ASN A 195 15.63 -34.48 -16.55
CA ASN A 195 16.72 -34.89 -17.42
C ASN A 195 18.03 -34.54 -16.72
N SER A 196 18.57 -35.54 -16.04
CA SER A 196 19.94 -35.55 -15.51
C SER A 196 20.93 -35.36 -16.66
N ARG A 197 21.72 -34.28 -16.60
CA ARG A 197 22.96 -34.14 -17.38
C ARG A 197 23.91 -35.27 -16.95
N PRO A 198 24.48 -36.08 -17.87
CA PRO A 198 25.50 -37.04 -17.49
C PRO A 198 26.83 -36.31 -17.31
N SER A 199 27.42 -36.46 -16.11
CA SER A 199 28.82 -36.13 -15.83
C SER A 199 29.66 -37.39 -15.99
N ALA A 200 30.60 -37.40 -16.94
CA ALA A 200 31.68 -38.38 -16.95
C ALA A 200 32.91 -37.87 -17.72
N ALA A 201 34.06 -38.06 -17.05
CA ALA A 201 35.40 -38.30 -17.59
C ALA A 201 36.24 -37.13 -18.12
N THR A 202 37.11 -36.66 -17.21
CA THR A 202 38.51 -36.28 -17.44
C THR A 202 39.20 -37.15 -18.51
N SER A 203 39.79 -36.51 -19.53
CA SER A 203 40.99 -37.02 -20.20
C SER A 203 41.83 -35.86 -20.71
N ALA A 204 43.12 -35.93 -20.39
CA ALA A 204 44.14 -34.93 -20.64
C ALA A 204 44.63 -34.96 -22.10
N ASN A 205 44.92 -33.80 -22.68
CA ASN A 205 46.03 -33.69 -23.63
C ASN A 205 46.66 -32.28 -23.60
N LYS A 206 47.99 -32.26 -23.60
CA LYS A 206 48.90 -31.10 -23.39
C LYS A 206 49.07 -30.25 -24.66
N PRO A 207 49.71 -29.07 -24.59
CA PRO A 207 49.65 -28.02 -25.61
C PRO A 207 50.67 -28.23 -26.73
N GLN A 208 50.34 -27.81 -27.95
CA GLN A 208 51.33 -27.61 -29.01
C GLN A 208 51.68 -26.13 -29.17
N ARG A 209 52.95 -25.84 -28.93
CA ARG A 209 53.65 -24.63 -29.37
C ARG A 209 53.96 -24.76 -30.87
N SER A 210 53.75 -23.70 -31.63
CA SER A 210 54.55 -23.43 -32.83
C SER A 210 54.87 -21.93 -32.92
N LYS A 211 56.17 -21.65 -32.93
CA LYS A 211 56.80 -20.34 -33.07
C LYS A 211 56.77 -19.90 -34.54
N ILE A 212 56.73 -18.58 -34.78
CA ILE A 212 57.37 -17.78 -35.86
C ILE A 212 57.34 -16.34 -35.28
N ALA A 213 58.40 -15.75 -34.68
CA ALA A 213 59.62 -15.15 -35.25
C ALA A 213 59.33 -14.18 -36.42
N LEU A 214 59.89 -12.99 -36.62
CA LEU A 214 60.78 -12.04 -35.94
C LEU A 214 60.85 -10.83 -36.90
N PHE A 215 61.66 -9.81 -36.55
CA PHE A 215 62.07 -8.62 -37.32
C PHE A 215 61.19 -7.38 -37.09
N GLY A 216 61.74 -6.24 -36.69
CA GLY A 216 63.13 -5.84 -36.46
C GLY A 216 63.16 -4.34 -36.25
#